data_AF-A0A952KFF8-F1
#
_entry.id   AF-A0A952KFF8-F1
#
_cell.length_a   1.000
_cell.length_b   1.000
_cell.length_c   1.000
_cell.angle_alpha   90.00
_cell.angle_beta   90.00
_cell.angle_gamma   90.00
#
_symmetry.space_group_name_H-M   'P 1'
#
loop_
_entity.id
_entity.type
_entity.pdbx_description
1 polymer ?
#
loop_
_entity_poly.entity_id
_entity_poly.type
_entity_poly.pdbx_seq_one_letter_code
_entity_poly.pdbx_strand_id
1 'polypeptide(L)' 'MKATTGAEAEAVAKAAAETMWRDDGASRALGMEILEVGPGRARLAMTIRPD' A
#
# COMPACT_ATOMS: atom_id res chain seq x y z
N MET A 1 26.48 2.07 -7.68
CA MET A 1 25.05 1.85 -7.36
C MET A 1 24.35 1.46 -8.64
N LYS A 2 23.63 0.34 -8.69
CA LYS A 2 22.92 -0.08 -9.91
C LYS A 2 21.62 0.73 -10.03
N ALA A 3 21.27 1.20 -11.22
CA ALA A 3 20.01 1.88 -11.43
C ALA A 3 18.86 0.87 -11.36
N THR A 4 17.90 1.08 -10.45
CA THR A 4 16.68 0.28 -10.35
C THR A 4 15.76 0.62 -11.52
N THR A 5 15.26 -0.39 -12.21
CA THR A 5 14.30 -0.21 -13.31
C THR A 5 12.90 0.09 -12.77
N GLY A 6 12.04 0.69 -13.60
CA GLY A 6 10.64 0.96 -13.21
C GLY A 6 9.87 -0.30 -12.82
N ALA A 7 10.11 -1.42 -13.51
CA ALA A 7 9.46 -2.70 -13.21
C ALA A 7 9.92 -3.30 -11.86
N GLU A 8 11.21 -3.19 -11.53
CA GLU A 8 11.72 -3.61 -10.22
C GLU A 8 11.15 -2.74 -9.10
N ALA A 9 11.09 -1.42 -9.30
CA ALA A 9 10.51 -0.50 -8.32
C ALA A 9 9.01 -0.78 -8.09
N GLU A 10 8.27 -1.10 -9.16
CA GLU A 10 6.86 -1.50 -9.09
C GLU A 10 6.69 -2.81 -8.30
N ALA A 11 7.54 -3.81 -8.56
CA ALA A 11 7.50 -5.08 -7.84
C ALA A 11 7.79 -4.91 -6.35
N VAL A 12 8.78 -4.08 -5.99
CA VAL A 12 9.08 -3.75 -4.59
C VAL A 12 7.91 -3.03 -3.93
N ALA A 13 7.28 -2.06 -4.62
CA ALA A 13 6.12 -1.34 -4.08
C ALA A 13 4.96 -2.29 -3.76
N LYS A 14 4.65 -3.22 -4.69
CA LYS A 14 3.59 -4.23 -4.49
C LYS A 14 3.91 -5.19 -3.35
N ALA A 15 5.12 -5.73 -3.31
CA ALA A 15 5.54 -6.64 -2.25
C ALA A 15 5.52 -5.97 -0.87
N ALA A 16 5.93 -4.70 -0.79
CA ALA A 16 5.85 -3.91 0.44
C ALA A 16 4.40 -3.71 0.87
N ALA A 17 3.52 -3.30 -0.05
CA ALA A 17 2.11 -3.13 0.24
C ALA A 17 1.45 -4.43 0.71
N GLU A 18 1.67 -5.56 0.01
CA GLU A 18 1.15 -6.87 0.41
C GLU A 18 1.62 -7.27 1.81
N THR A 19 2.92 -7.11 2.09
CA THR A 19 3.51 -7.47 3.38
C THR A 19 2.94 -6.63 4.51
N MET A 20 2.85 -5.31 4.32
CA MET A 20 2.30 -4.41 5.33
C MET A 20 0.80 -4.66 5.55
N TRP A 21 0.06 -4.85 4.46
CA TRP A 21 -1.41 -4.96 4.51
C TRP A 21 -1.90 -6.30 5.05
N ARG A 22 -1.15 -7.39 4.84
CA ARG A 22 -1.54 -8.74 5.27
C ARG A 22 -1.91 -8.79 6.76
N ASP A 23 -1.08 -8.19 7.59
CA ASP A 23 -1.16 -8.29 9.05
C ASP A 23 -1.65 -6.98 9.71
N ASP A 24 -2.11 -5.99 8.93
CA ASP A 24 -2.61 -4.71 9.43
C ASP A 24 -4.10 -4.81 9.83
N GLY A 25 -4.32 -5.16 11.11
CA GLY A 25 -5.65 -5.19 11.70
C GLY A 25 -6.29 -3.81 11.87
N ALA A 26 -5.49 -2.74 12.04
CA ALA A 26 -6.01 -1.40 12.29
C ALA A 26 -6.64 -0.81 11.02
N SER A 27 -5.93 -0.87 9.89
CA SER A 27 -6.47 -0.41 8.60
C SER A 27 -7.75 -1.16 8.23
N ARG A 28 -7.81 -2.47 8.51
CA ARG A 28 -9.02 -3.29 8.26
C ARG A 28 -10.17 -2.91 9.19
N ALA A 29 -9.91 -2.69 10.48
CA ALA A 29 -10.92 -2.23 11.44
C ALA A 29 -11.44 -0.82 11.10
N LEU A 30 -10.61 0.03 10.51
CA LEU A 30 -10.98 1.33 9.99
C LEU A 30 -11.69 1.26 8.63
N GLY A 31 -11.81 0.09 8.00
CA GLY A 31 -12.44 -0.05 6.69
C GLY A 31 -11.66 0.67 5.59
N MET A 32 -10.33 0.75 5.74
CA MET A 32 -9.45 1.31 4.72
C MET A 32 -9.31 0.36 3.54
N GLU A 33 -9.13 0.92 2.36
CA GLU A 33 -8.85 0.20 1.11
C GLU A 33 -7.65 0.81 0.39
N ILE A 34 -6.90 -0.04 -0.31
CA ILE A 34 -5.81 0.39 -1.19
C ILE A 34 -6.40 0.67 -2.58
N LEU A 35 -6.28 1.91 -3.05
CA LEU A 35 -6.71 2.32 -4.40
C LEU A 35 -5.59 2.19 -5.43
N GLU A 36 -4.36 2.50 -5.02
CA GLU A 36 -3.20 2.50 -5.91
C GLU A 36 -1.91 2.28 -5.10
N VAL A 37 -0.97 1.53 -5.65
CA VAL A 37 0.40 1.40 -5.12
C VAL A 37 1.36 1.55 -6.28
N GLY A 38 2.43 2.32 -6.07
CA GLY A 38 3.52 2.46 -7.02
C GLY A 38 4.81 2.92 -6.34
N PRO A 39 5.91 3.08 -7.10
CA PRO A 39 7.19 3.49 -6.56
C PRO A 39 7.08 4.79 -5.74
N GLY A 40 7.38 4.70 -4.44
CA GLY A 40 7.38 5.85 -3.53
C GLY A 40 6.00 6.43 -3.19
N ARG A 41 4.89 5.79 -3.58
CA ARG A 41 3.54 6.27 -3.26
C ARG A 41 2.52 5.16 -3.07
N ALA A 42 1.52 5.43 -2.25
CA ALA A 42 0.28 4.67 -2.20
C ALA A 42 -0.89 5.62 -2.03
N ARG A 43 -2.05 5.27 -2.60
CA ARG A 43 -3.33 5.93 -2.35
C ARG A 43 -4.26 4.98 -1.63
N LEU A 44 -4.81 5.45 -0.52
CA LEU A 44 -5.77 4.72 0.29
C LEU A 44 -7.02 5.57 0.47
N ALA A 45 -8.14 4.91 0.69
CA ALA A 45 -9.40 5.54 1.05
C ALA A 45 -10.02 4.84 2.25
N MET A 46 -10.89 5.56 2.97
CA MET A 46 -11.78 4.99 3.98
C MET A 46 -13.02 5.86 4.09
N THR A 47 -14.11 5.25 4.53
CA THR A 47 -15.31 6.00 4.90
C THR A 47 -15.12 6.61 6.28
N ILE A 48 -15.37 7.91 6.43
CA ILE A 48 -15.41 8.56 7.75
C ILE A 48 -16.65 8.07 8.48
N ARG A 49 -16.45 7.60 9.70
CA ARG A 49 -17.51 7.07 10.55
C ARG A 49 -17.63 7.90 11.84
N PRO A 50 -18.79 7.86 12.50
CA PRO A 50 -19.04 8.66 13.71
C PRO A 50 -18.53 8.02 15.02
N ASP A 51 -18.04 6.77 14.99
CA ASP A 51 -17.43 6.07 16.13
C ASP A 51 -16.07 6.65 16.55
#